data_AF-A0A2E8SY27-F1
#
_entry.id   AF-A0A2E8SY27-F1
#
_cell.length_a   1.000
_cell.length_b   1.000
_cell.length_c   1.000
_cell.angle_alpha   90.00
_cell.angle_beta   90.00
_cell.angle_gamma   90.00
#
_symmetry.space_group_name_H-M   'P 1'
#
loop_
_entity.id
_entity.type
_entity.pdbx_description
1 polymer ?
#
loop_
_entity_poly.entity_id
_entity_poly.type
_entity_poly.pdbx_seq_one_letter_code
_entity_poly.pdbx_strand_id
1 'polypeptide(L)'
;MNFIGRFLWLILTIAAISLAMVFAVSNTQQVTLQFWPFTGQLEIAAWVLVIGAMATGALFGGGIVWLSLVAARTRNWALQRRLGKAEKRAATAEDQLAATSAGTGTDPKQPELPPSRRLS
;
A
#
# COMPACT_ATOMS: atom_id res chain seq x y z
N MET A 1 8.39 -8.19 9.09
CA MET A 1 9.71 -8.64 9.53
C MET A 1 10.65 -8.48 8.33
N ASN A 2 11.32 -7.32 8.22
CA ASN A 2 12.07 -6.96 7.00
C ASN A 2 13.43 -6.35 7.35
N PHE A 3 13.96 -6.61 8.55
CA PHE A 3 15.21 -6.03 9.03
C PHE A 3 16.38 -6.37 8.10
N ILE A 4 16.45 -7.60 7.60
CA ILE A 4 17.44 -8.04 6.60
C ILE A 4 17.36 -7.22 5.31
N GLY A 5 16.14 -7.01 4.78
CA GLY A 5 15.96 -6.24 3.55
C GLY A 5 16.35 -4.76 3.73
N ARG A 6 16.01 -4.18 4.89
CA ARG A 6 16.42 -2.81 5.24
C ARG A 6 17.94 -2.68 5.41
N PHE A 7 18.57 -3.65 6.05
CA PHE A 7 20.01 -3.63 6.28
C PHE A 7 20.79 -3.82 4.96
N LEU A 8 20.34 -4.76 4.11
CA LEU A 8 20.92 -4.95 2.78
C LEU A 8 20.78 -3.69 1.91
N TRP A 9 19.62 -3.04 1.94
CA TRP A 9 19.40 -1.79 1.22
C TRP A 9 20.33 -0.69 1.73
N LEU A 10 20.51 -0.58 3.05
CA LEU A 10 21.39 0.41 3.66
C LEU A 10 22.86 0.17 3.29
N ILE A 11 23.32 -1.09 3.31
CA ILE A 11 24.67 -1.46 2.83
C ILE A 11 24.84 -1.08 1.36
N LEU A 12 23.86 -1.41 0.51
CA LEU A 12 23.92 -1.09 -0.91
C LEU A 12 23.98 0.41 -1.16
N THR A 13 23.19 1.21 -0.43
CA THR A 13 23.21 2.67 -0.52
C THR A 13 24.55 3.24 -0.07
N ILE A 14 25.10 2.78 1.05
CA ILE A 14 26.41 3.22 1.52
C ILE A 14 27.49 2.87 0.49
N ALA A 15 27.50 1.63 -0.01
CA ALA A 15 28.45 1.20 -1.02
C ALA A 15 28.37 2.04 -2.30
N ALA A 16 27.16 2.35 -2.76
CA ALA A 16 26.95 3.22 -3.92
C ALA A 16 27.47 4.65 -3.68
N ILE A 17 27.22 5.23 -2.50
CA ILE A 17 27.72 6.55 -2.12
C ILE A 17 29.25 6.55 -2.05
N SER A 18 29.85 5.55 -1.39
CA SER A 18 31.31 5.41 -1.30
C SER A 18 31.95 5.29 -2.68
N LEU A 19 31.36 4.48 -3.57
CA LEU A 19 31.86 4.33 -4.94
C LEU A 19 31.77 5.65 -5.73
N ALA A 20 30.66 6.37 -5.60
CA ALA A 20 30.49 7.69 -6.22
C ALA A 20 31.54 8.70 -5.71
N MET A 21 31.85 8.65 -4.41
CA MET A 21 32.84 9.53 -3.79
C MET A 21 34.27 9.21 -4.26
N VAL A 22 34.65 7.94 -4.31
CA VAL A 22 35.94 7.50 -4.86
C VAL A 22 36.05 7.90 -6.33
N PHE A 23 35.00 7.68 -7.11
CA PHE A 23 34.95 8.09 -8.51
C PHE A 23 35.18 9.60 -8.65
N ALA A 24 34.51 10.42 -7.83
CA ALA A 24 34.62 11.86 -7.89
C ALA A 24 36.02 12.40 -7.56
N VAL A 25 36.67 11.81 -6.55
CA VAL A 25 38.02 12.19 -6.14
C VAL A 25 39.05 11.75 -7.17
N SER A 26 38.90 10.56 -7.76
CA SER A 26 39.84 10.02 -8.74
C SER A 26 39.64 10.59 -10.16
N ASN A 27 38.44 11.07 -10.49
CA ASN A 27 38.08 11.51 -11.84
C ASN A 27 37.66 12.99 -11.85
N THR A 28 38.64 13.87 -11.72
CA THR A 28 38.47 15.34 -11.79
C THR A 28 38.65 15.91 -13.20
N GLN A 29 38.93 15.05 -14.19
CA GLN A 29 39.11 15.45 -15.57
C GLN A 29 37.84 16.11 -16.13
N GLN A 30 38.05 17.10 -16.99
CA GLN A 30 36.98 17.76 -17.72
C GLN A 30 36.60 16.92 -18.94
N VAL A 31 35.31 16.82 -19.20
CA VAL A 31 34.74 16.16 -20.37
C VAL A 31 33.83 17.14 -21.10
N THR A 32 33.88 17.09 -22.43
CA THR A 32 33.07 17.94 -23.29
C THR A 32 31.80 17.20 -23.68
N LEU A 33 30.65 17.68 -23.22
CA LEU A 33 29.34 17.21 -23.67
C LEU A 33 28.95 17.92 -24.95
N GLN A 34 28.69 17.14 -26.00
CA GLN A 34 28.12 17.63 -27.24
C GLN A 34 26.65 17.24 -27.30
N PHE A 35 25.77 18.23 -27.36
CA PHE A 35 24.33 18.00 -27.32
C PHE A 35 23.75 17.88 -28.73
N TRP A 36 23.87 16.74 -29.39
CA TRP A 36 23.23 16.54 -30.69
C TRP A 36 21.69 16.56 -30.58
N PRO A 37 20.93 17.19 -31.49
CA PRO A 37 21.33 17.83 -32.77
C PRO A 37 21.78 19.30 -32.66
N PHE A 38 21.89 19.84 -31.45
CA PHE A 38 22.34 21.20 -31.19
C PHE A 38 23.88 21.31 -31.34
N THR A 39 24.39 22.49 -31.68
CA THR A 39 25.83 22.76 -31.79
C THR A 39 26.48 23.14 -30.45
N GLY A 40 25.71 23.12 -29.36
CA GLY A 40 26.18 23.46 -28.02
C GLY A 40 27.16 22.44 -27.47
N GLN A 41 28.25 22.95 -26.89
CA GLN A 41 29.24 22.17 -26.17
C GLN A 41 29.32 22.65 -24.73
N LEU A 42 29.38 21.71 -23.79
CA LEU A 42 29.47 22.01 -22.36
C LEU A 42 30.62 21.23 -21.75
N GLU A 43 31.62 21.95 -21.24
CA GLU A 43 32.73 21.36 -20.51
C GLU A 43 32.40 21.30 -19.02
N ILE A 44 32.37 20.09 -18.49
CA ILE A 44 32.08 19.82 -17.08
C ILE A 44 32.98 18.70 -16.59
N ALA A 45 33.23 18.68 -15.28
CA ALA A 45 33.99 17.58 -14.69
C ALA A 45 33.20 16.27 -14.80
N ALA A 46 33.87 15.17 -15.13
CA ALA A 46 33.25 13.86 -15.33
C ALA A 46 32.42 13.39 -14.13
N TRP A 47 32.88 13.70 -12.92
CA TRP A 47 32.16 13.37 -11.69
C TRP A 47 30.79 14.03 -11.58
N VAL A 48 30.63 15.26 -12.11
CA VAL A 48 29.36 16.00 -12.07
C VAL A 48 28.30 15.26 -12.87
N LEU A 49 28.67 14.71 -14.02
CA LEU A 49 27.78 13.92 -14.87
C LEU A 49 27.33 12.64 -14.18
N VAL A 50 28.27 11.87 -13.67
CA VAL A 50 27.98 10.55 -13.09
C VAL A 50 27.15 10.72 -11.83
N ILE A 51 27.55 11.62 -10.92
CA ILE A 51 26.79 11.90 -9.69
C ILE A 51 25.44 12.53 -10.04
N GLY A 52 25.40 13.45 -11.00
CA GLY A 52 24.17 14.08 -11.45
C GLY A 52 23.15 13.08 -12.01
N ALA A 53 23.60 12.14 -12.84
CA ALA A 53 22.78 11.06 -13.39
C ALA A 53 22.30 10.08 -12.30
N MET A 54 23.19 9.70 -11.37
CA MET A 54 22.79 8.87 -10.23
C MET A 54 21.76 9.57 -9.35
N ALA A 55 21.96 10.86 -9.06
CA ALA A 55 21.04 11.66 -8.25
C ALA A 55 19.66 11.79 -8.93
N THR A 56 19.61 12.08 -10.23
CA THR A 56 18.34 12.12 -10.97
C THR A 56 17.67 10.75 -10.96
N GLY A 57 18.40 9.67 -11.24
CA GLY A 57 17.87 8.31 -11.16
C GLY A 57 17.29 7.96 -9.78
N ALA A 58 17.98 8.33 -8.71
CA ALA A 58 17.52 8.12 -7.33
C ALA A 58 16.26 8.94 -7.01
N LEU A 59 16.19 10.20 -7.45
CA LEU A 59 15.01 11.06 -7.27
C LEU A 59 13.80 10.50 -8.02
N PHE A 60 13.97 10.07 -9.27
CA PHE A 60 12.90 9.45 -10.06
C PHE A 60 12.44 8.13 -9.45
N GLY A 61 13.38 7.22 -9.14
CA GLY A 61 13.06 5.94 -8.53
C GLY A 61 12.38 6.09 -7.16
N GLY A 62 12.93 6.96 -6.31
CA GLY A 62 12.35 7.29 -5.00
C GLY A 62 10.96 7.93 -5.13
N GLY A 63 10.78 8.83 -6.09
CA GLY A 63 9.48 9.45 -6.40
C GLY A 63 8.42 8.43 -6.81
N ILE A 64 8.76 7.47 -7.68
CA ILE A 64 7.85 6.39 -8.08
C ILE A 64 7.46 5.52 -6.88
N VAL A 65 8.44 5.12 -6.06
CA VAL A 65 8.19 4.33 -4.85
C VAL A 65 7.30 5.11 -3.88
N TRP A 66 7.55 6.40 -3.70
CA TRP A 66 6.75 7.25 -2.83
C TRP A 66 5.30 7.37 -3.31
N LEU A 67 5.09 7.57 -4.61
CA LEU A 67 3.75 7.61 -5.21
C LEU A 67 3.01 6.28 -5.01
N SER A 68 3.72 5.14 -5.14
CA SER A 68 3.15 3.82 -4.89
C SER A 68 2.72 3.65 -3.42
N LEU A 69 3.50 4.18 -2.47
CA LEU A 69 3.16 4.17 -1.04
C LEU A 69 1.91 5.02 -0.76
N VAL A 70 1.82 6.21 -1.35
CA VAL A 70 0.66 7.10 -1.20
C VAL A 70 -0.60 6.42 -1.78
N ALA A 71 -0.49 5.82 -2.97
CA ALA A 71 -1.59 5.09 -3.59
C ALA A 71 -2.01 3.84 -2.78
N ALA A 72 -1.06 3.11 -2.19
CA ALA A 72 -1.36 1.99 -1.32
C ALA A 72 -2.07 2.45 -0.03
N ARG A 73 -1.68 3.60 0.53
CA ARG A 73 -2.28 4.17 1.73
C ARG A 73 -3.73 4.60 1.51
N THR A 74 -4.04 5.24 0.38
CA THR A 74 -5.43 5.62 0.05
C THR A 74 -6.31 4.39 -0.18
N ARG A 75 -5.79 3.35 -0.84
CA ARG A 75 -6.48 2.06 -0.98
C ARG A 75 -6.75 1.39 0.37
N ASN A 76 -5.79 1.42 1.29
CA ASN A 76 -5.98 0.89 2.64
C ASN A 76 -7.10 1.60 3.40
N TRP A 77 -7.21 2.93 3.30
CA TRP A 77 -8.33 3.65 3.90
C TRP A 77 -9.68 3.30 3.29
N ALA A 78 -9.74 3.11 1.97
CA ALA A 78 -10.96 2.66 1.30
C ALA A 78 -11.38 1.25 1.72
N LEU A 79 -10.41 0.33 1.87
CA LEU A 79 -10.64 -1.04 2.36
C LEU A 79 -11.11 -1.04 3.81
N GLN A 80 -10.46 -0.28 4.70
CA GLN A 80 -10.89 -0.16 6.11
C GLN A 80 -12.33 0.35 6.23
N ARG A 81 -12.73 1.34 5.42
CA ARG A 81 -14.12 1.83 5.40
C ARG A 81 -15.12 0.79 4.92
N ARG A 82 -14.72 -0.08 3.99
CA ARG A 82 -15.59 -1.17 3.48
C ARG A 82 -15.74 -2.29 4.51
N LEU A 83 -14.64 -2.67 5.17
CA LEU A 83 -14.65 -3.66 6.25
C LEU A 83 -15.55 -3.21 7.40
N GLY A 84 -15.40 -1.97 7.89
CA GLY A 84 -16.26 -1.46 8.97
C GLY A 84 -17.74 -1.38 8.60
N LYS A 85 -18.10 -1.20 7.32
CA LYS A 85 -19.49 -1.27 6.85
C LYS A 85 -20.00 -2.71 6.78
N ALA A 86 -19.15 -3.66 6.41
CA ALA A 86 -19.48 -5.08 6.38
C ALA A 86 -19.68 -5.64 7.80
N GLU A 87 -18.77 -5.30 8.73
CA GLU A 87 -18.90 -5.66 10.15
C GLU A 87 -20.19 -5.12 10.77
N LYS A 88 -20.52 -3.84 10.53
CA LYS A 88 -21.79 -3.27 11.01
C LYS A 88 -23.02 -4.00 10.47
N ARG A 89 -23.00 -4.40 9.20
CA ARG A 89 -24.12 -5.14 8.58
C ARG A 89 -24.24 -6.54 9.15
N ALA A 90 -23.11 -7.22 9.38
CA ALA A 90 -23.08 -8.52 10.04
C ALA A 90 -23.66 -8.42 11.46
N ALA A 91 -23.21 -7.44 12.26
CA ALA A 91 -23.74 -7.20 13.60
C ALA A 91 -25.26 -6.94 13.59
N THR A 92 -25.76 -6.09 12.68
CA THR A 92 -27.20 -5.84 12.59
C THR A 92 -28.01 -7.06 12.12
N ALA A 93 -27.41 -7.93 11.30
CA ALA A 93 -28.07 -9.16 10.87
C ALA A 93 -28.13 -10.17 12.03
N GLU A 94 -27.04 -10.32 12.79
CA GLU A 94 -27.00 -11.15 14.00
C GLU A 94 -28.02 -10.69 15.04
N ASP A 95 -28.14 -9.37 15.28
CA ASP A 95 -29.15 -8.80 16.18
C ASP A 95 -30.59 -9.10 15.72
N GLN A 96 -30.86 -9.04 14.41
CA GLN A 96 -32.17 -9.38 13.84
C GLN A 96 -32.49 -10.87 13.95
N LEU A 97 -31.50 -11.75 13.76
CA LEU A 97 -31.66 -13.19 13.97
C LEU A 97 -31.91 -13.51 15.45
N ALA A 98 -31.21 -12.84 16.37
CA ALA A 98 -31.42 -12.98 17.80
C ALA A 98 -32.82 -12.51 18.23
N ALA A 99 -33.28 -11.37 17.69
CA ALA A 99 -34.63 -10.86 17.93
C ALA A 99 -35.73 -11.78 17.38
N THR A 100 -35.52 -12.37 16.20
CA THR A 100 -36.47 -13.33 15.59
C THR A 100 -36.51 -14.65 16.36
N SER A 101 -35.36 -15.12 16.84
CA SER A 101 -35.24 -16.34 17.64
C SER A 101 -35.86 -16.18 19.04
N ALA A 102 -35.74 -14.99 19.65
CA ALA A 102 -36.39 -14.67 20.91
C ALA A 102 -37.92 -14.53 20.77
N GLY A 103 -38.42 -14.14 19.59
CA GLY A 103 -39.85 -14.04 19.30
C GLY A 103 -40.55 -15.37 18.95
N THR A 104 -39.80 -16.45 18.70
CA THR A 104 -40.36 -17.76 18.30
C THR A 104 -40.60 -18.70 19.50
N GLY A 105 -40.42 -18.22 20.73
CA GLY A 105 -40.56 -18.99 21.97
C GLY A 105 -41.97 -19.09 22.57
N THR A 106 -43.00 -18.52 21.93
CA THR A 106 -44.38 -18.60 22.43
C THR A 106 -45.36 -19.05 21.35
N ASP A 107 -45.89 -20.25 21.58
CA ASP A 107 -47.17 -20.81 21.11
C ASP A 107 -47.14 -21.69 19.83
N PRO A 108 -46.97 -23.03 19.97
CA PRO A 108 -47.47 -23.94 18.96
C PRO A 108 -48.99 -23.95 19.08
N LYS A 109 -49.65 -23.19 18.19
CA LYS A 109 -51.10 -23.19 18.00
C LYS A 109 -51.58 -24.63 17.73
N GLN A 110 -51.89 -25.33 18.81
CA GLN A 110 -52.48 -26.66 18.83
C GLN A 110 -53.88 -26.52 18.21
N PRO A 111 -54.23 -27.26 17.14
CA PRO A 111 -55.59 -27.23 16.63
C PRO A 111 -56.51 -27.82 17.69
N GLU A 112 -57.31 -26.96 18.34
CA GLU A 112 -58.40 -27.35 19.23
C GLU A 112 -59.31 -28.35 18.49
N LEU A 113 -59.33 -29.59 18.99
CA LEU A 113 -60.29 -30.60 18.57
C LEU A 113 -61.68 -30.21 19.10
N PRO A 114 -62.75 -30.29 18.28
CA PRO A 114 -64.08 -29.86 18.67
C PRO A 114 -64.66 -30.74 19.80
N PRO A 115 -65.50 -30.17 20.69
CA PRO A 115 -65.98 -30.85 21.88
C PRO A 115 -66.92 -32.00 21.51
N SER A 116 -66.63 -33.18 22.07
CA SER A 116 -67.49 -34.34 22.00
C SER A 116 -68.82 -34.06 22.72
N ARG A 117 -69.89 -33.95 21.92
CA ARG A 117 -71.27 -33.81 22.39
C ARG A 117 -71.67 -35.08 23.15
N ARG A 118 -71.60 -35.04 24.48
CA ARG A 118 -72.25 -36.02 25.36
C ARG A 118 -73.76 -35.78 25.29
N LEU A 119 -74.52 -36.76 24.83
CA LEU A 119 -75.94 -36.87 25.14
C LEU A 119 -76.20 -38.30 25.64
N SER A 120 -76.62 -38.32 26.90
CA SER A 120 -77.34 -39.39 27.61
C SER A 120 -78.67 -39.72 26.93
#